data_AF-A0A1X7T5Z6-F1
#
_entry.id   AF-A0A1X7T5Z6-F1
#
_cell.length_a   1.000
_cell.length_b   1.000
_cell.length_c   1.000
_cell.angle_alpha   90.00
_cell.angle_beta   90.00
_cell.angle_gamma   90.00
#
_symmetry.space_group_name_H-M   'P 1'
#
loop_
_entity.id
_entity.type
_entity.pdbx_description
1 polymer ?
#
loop_
_entity_poly.entity_id
_entity_poly.type
_entity_poly.pdbx_seq_one_letter_code
_entity_poly.pdbx_strand_id
1 'polypeptide(L)'
;MNMECHIQDGDSTSENVVLKYFPLCRVLRCGNHVVNNHAIKLDKLRKLKQMTTNDGVRVECYCRGKKHAKHCGCLTEKFIRKAKASFEMCLTNAGTDPNAFSEKLMNLALHHFQDEHQ
;
A
#
# COMPACT_ATOMS: atom_id res chain seq x y z
N MET A 1 30.09 17.44 9.04
CA MET A 1 29.31 16.72 8.00
C MET A 1 27.86 17.08 8.22
N ASN A 2 27.16 17.62 7.22
CA ASN A 2 25.73 17.90 7.32
C ASN A 2 24.99 16.84 6.52
N MET A 3 24.07 16.12 7.17
CA MET A 3 23.21 15.15 6.52
C MET A 3 21.89 15.83 6.14
N GLU A 4 21.67 16.03 4.85
CA GLU A 4 20.44 16.68 4.36
C GLU A 4 19.23 15.76 4.39
N CYS A 5 19.42 14.47 4.04
CA CYS A 5 18.37 13.48 4.08
C CYS A 5 18.87 12.11 4.54
N HIS A 6 17.96 11.35 5.16
CA HIS A 6 18.16 9.99 5.61
C HIS A 6 17.00 9.13 5.10
N ILE A 7 17.30 8.04 4.40
CA ILE A 7 16.29 7.10 3.89
C ILE A 7 16.30 5.86 4.77
N GLN A 8 15.13 5.50 5.32
CA GLN A 8 14.99 4.36 6.19
C GLN A 8 13.74 3.52 5.90
N ASP A 9 13.66 2.37 6.56
CA ASP A 9 12.57 1.43 6.43
C ASP A 9 11.43 1.74 7.39
N GLY A 10 10.33 0.98 7.24
CA GLY A 10 9.03 1.10 7.91
C GLY A 10 9.06 1.15 9.44
N ASP A 11 10.00 0.43 10.00
CA ASP A 11 10.11 0.02 11.40
C ASP A 11 11.42 0.50 12.02
N SER A 12 12.21 1.27 11.27
CA SER A 12 13.50 1.74 11.74
C SER A 12 13.33 2.78 12.84
N THR A 13 13.97 2.53 13.98
CA THR A 13 14.14 3.49 15.08
C THR A 13 15.30 4.45 14.82
N SER A 14 15.97 4.32 13.67
CA SER A 14 17.15 5.12 13.31
C SER A 14 16.85 6.61 13.25
N GLU A 15 15.62 7.00 12.93
CA GLU A 15 15.14 8.38 12.98
C GLU A 15 15.48 9.08 14.30
N ASN A 16 15.24 8.44 15.44
CA ASN A 16 15.51 9.03 16.75
C ASN A 16 16.99 9.36 16.93
N VAL A 17 17.87 8.49 16.43
CA VAL A 17 19.32 8.68 16.51
C VAL A 17 19.78 9.72 15.49
N VAL A 18 19.30 9.65 14.26
CA VAL A 18 19.66 10.59 13.18
C VAL A 18 19.25 12.00 13.55
N LEU A 19 18.01 12.22 14.02
CA LEU A 19 17.52 13.54 14.41
C LEU A 19 18.21 14.09 15.67
N LYS A 20 18.72 13.21 16.55
CA LYS A 20 19.52 13.63 17.73
C LYS A 20 20.83 14.30 17.32
N TYR A 21 21.51 13.79 16.28
CA TYR A 21 22.80 14.32 15.82
C TYR A 21 22.67 15.29 14.63
N PHE A 22 21.60 15.17 13.84
CA PHE A 22 21.30 15.97 12.64
C PHE A 22 19.85 16.46 12.68
N PRO A 23 19.52 17.48 13.51
CA PRO A 23 18.14 17.90 13.75
C PRO A 23 17.45 18.50 12.52
N LEU A 24 18.20 18.93 11.51
CA LEU A 24 17.68 19.46 10.24
C LEU A 24 17.57 18.40 9.13
N CYS A 25 17.96 17.15 9.41
CA CYS A 25 17.91 16.08 8.43
C CYS A 25 16.46 15.70 8.09
N ARG A 26 16.13 15.61 6.79
CA ARG A 26 14.84 15.11 6.34
C ARG A 26 14.83 13.59 6.35
N VAL A 27 13.96 13.00 7.16
CA VAL A 27 13.80 11.55 7.23
C VAL A 27 12.76 11.10 6.22
N LEU A 28 13.19 10.24 5.30
CA LEU A 28 12.40 9.71 4.19
C LEU A 28 12.24 8.20 4.31
N ARG A 29 11.21 7.67 3.66
CA ARG A 29 10.95 6.23 3.64
C ARG A 29 11.44 5.64 2.32
N CYS A 30 12.09 4.50 2.39
CA CYS A 30 12.54 3.79 1.19
C CYS A 30 11.34 3.40 0.32
N GLY A 31 11.30 3.89 -0.92
CA GLY A 31 10.20 3.64 -1.86
C GLY A 31 9.94 2.16 -2.09
N ASN A 32 11.00 1.36 -2.26
CA ASN A 32 10.89 -0.10 -2.40
C ASN A 32 10.22 -0.74 -1.17
N HIS A 33 10.56 -0.31 0.04
CA HIS A 33 9.92 -0.81 1.26
C HIS A 33 8.46 -0.38 1.37
N VAL A 34 8.12 0.86 0.98
CA VAL A 34 6.72 1.32 0.94
C VAL A 34 5.90 0.47 -0.04
N VAL A 35 6.42 0.21 -1.24
CA VAL A 35 5.78 -0.63 -2.27
C VAL A 35 5.62 -2.09 -1.79
N ASN A 36 6.65 -2.67 -1.19
CA ASN A 36 6.58 -4.04 -0.64
C ASN A 36 5.58 -4.13 0.52
N ASN A 37 5.55 -3.13 1.40
CA ASN A 37 4.58 -3.05 2.49
C ASN A 37 3.14 -2.95 1.98
N HIS A 38 2.91 -2.24 0.87
CA HIS A 38 1.59 -2.21 0.23
C HIS A 38 1.14 -3.63 -0.20
N ALA A 39 2.01 -4.38 -0.88
CA ALA A 39 1.72 -5.76 -1.28
C ALA A 39 1.48 -6.68 -0.07
N ILE A 40 2.27 -6.56 1.00
CA ILE A 40 2.09 -7.33 2.25
C ILE A 40 0.72 -7.03 2.88
N LYS A 41 0.28 -5.77 2.90
CA LYS A 41 -1.05 -5.40 3.41
C LYS A 41 -2.16 -6.07 2.60
N LEU A 42 -2.08 -6.04 1.28
CA LEU A 42 -3.05 -6.73 0.41
C LEU A 42 -3.05 -8.25 0.63
N ASP A 43 -1.88 -8.86 0.84
CA ASP A 43 -1.78 -10.29 1.15
C ASP A 43 -2.43 -10.65 2.49
N LYS A 44 -2.26 -9.81 3.51
CA LYS A 44 -2.97 -9.96 4.79
C LYS A 44 -4.49 -9.86 4.60
N LEU A 45 -4.96 -8.87 3.83
CA LEU A 45 -6.38 -8.73 3.49
C LEU A 45 -6.92 -9.95 2.74
N ARG A 46 -6.16 -10.51 1.78
CA ARG A 46 -6.52 -11.73 1.05
C ARG A 46 -6.79 -12.93 1.97
N LYS A 47 -6.05 -13.01 3.07
CA LYS A 47 -6.14 -14.09 4.08
C LYS A 47 -7.27 -13.87 5.08
N LEU A 48 -7.74 -12.63 5.27
CA LEU A 48 -8.90 -12.34 6.11
C LEU A 48 -10.18 -12.88 5.45
N LYS A 49 -10.82 -13.84 6.10
CA LYS A 49 -12.09 -14.44 5.64
C LYS A 49 -13.30 -13.95 6.44
N GLN A 50 -13.07 -13.19 7.50
CA GLN A 50 -14.09 -12.62 8.36
C GLN A 50 -13.52 -11.36 9.01
N MET A 51 -14.35 -10.33 9.17
CA MET A 51 -14.03 -9.13 9.94
C MET A 51 -15.30 -8.54 10.56
N THR A 52 -15.14 -7.75 11.62
CA THR A 52 -16.22 -6.96 12.20
C THR A 52 -16.00 -5.51 11.79
N THR A 53 -17.03 -4.87 11.22
CA THR A 53 -16.98 -3.44 10.89
C THR A 53 -17.02 -2.60 12.17
N ASN A 54 -16.71 -1.31 12.05
CA ASN A 54 -16.78 -0.38 13.17
C ASN A 54 -18.20 -0.30 13.78
N ASP A 55 -19.22 -0.56 12.97
CA ASP A 55 -20.63 -0.58 13.38
C ASP A 55 -21.03 -1.92 14.04
N GLY A 56 -20.07 -2.80 14.32
CA GLY A 56 -20.31 -4.11 14.95
C GLY A 56 -20.83 -5.19 13.99
N VAL A 57 -20.99 -4.89 12.70
CA VAL A 57 -21.50 -5.86 11.72
C VAL A 57 -20.42 -6.84 11.33
N ARG A 58 -20.72 -8.14 11.42
CA ARG A 58 -19.81 -9.21 10.98
C ARG A 58 -19.95 -9.43 9.48
N VAL A 59 -18.84 -9.25 8.75
CA VAL A 59 -18.75 -9.48 7.31
C VAL A 59 -17.88 -10.70 7.07
N GLU A 60 -18.31 -11.59 6.18
CA GLU A 60 -17.58 -12.81 5.82
C GLU A 60 -17.32 -12.87 4.32
N CYS A 61 -16.16 -13.43 3.99
CA CYS A 61 -15.81 -13.74 2.61
C CYS A 61 -16.75 -14.82 2.08
N TYR A 62 -17.37 -14.56 0.92
CA TYR A 62 -18.24 -15.52 0.22
C TYR A 62 -17.58 -16.90 -0.01
N CYS A 63 -16.26 -16.94 -0.15
CA CYS A 63 -15.49 -18.17 -0.34
C CYS A 63 -15.06 -18.86 0.96
N ARG A 64 -15.49 -18.41 2.13
CA ARG A 64 -15.11 -19.06 3.40
C ARG A 64 -15.53 -20.54 3.37
N GLY A 65 -14.56 -21.42 3.67
CA GLY A 65 -14.78 -22.88 3.66
C GLY A 65 -14.95 -23.50 2.27
N LYS A 66 -14.79 -22.74 1.18
CA LYS A 66 -14.94 -23.20 -0.20
C LYS A 66 -13.67 -22.97 -1.01
N LYS A 67 -13.49 -23.74 -2.08
CA LYS A 67 -12.47 -23.42 -3.09
C LYS A 67 -12.87 -22.14 -3.83
N HIS A 68 -11.87 -21.33 -4.18
CA HIS A 68 -12.11 -20.11 -4.96
C HIS A 68 -12.57 -20.45 -6.38
N ALA A 69 -13.74 -19.94 -6.77
CA ALA A 69 -14.18 -19.95 -8.16
C ALA A 69 -13.44 -18.85 -8.96
N LYS A 70 -13.35 -19.01 -10.29
CA LYS A 70 -12.61 -18.11 -11.19
C LYS A 70 -13.02 -16.63 -11.06
N HIS A 71 -14.29 -16.36 -10.76
CA HIS A 71 -14.86 -15.01 -10.67
C HIS A 71 -15.41 -14.66 -9.28
N CYS A 72 -14.84 -15.24 -8.22
CA CYS A 72 -15.34 -15.03 -6.87
C CYS A 72 -15.03 -13.66 -6.22
N GLY A 73 -14.41 -12.73 -6.95
CA GLY A 73 -14.07 -11.39 -6.47
C GLY A 73 -12.98 -11.32 -5.40
N CYS A 74 -12.44 -12.45 -4.93
CA CYS A 74 -11.38 -12.46 -3.93
C CYS A 74 -10.03 -11.99 -4.51
N LEU A 75 -9.24 -11.32 -3.67
CA LEU A 75 -7.89 -10.89 -4.03
C LEU A 75 -7.03 -12.08 -4.48
N THR A 76 -6.52 -12.02 -5.70
CA THR A 76 -5.61 -13.03 -6.26
C THR A 76 -4.17 -12.57 -6.19
N GLU A 77 -3.21 -13.50 -6.29
CA GLU A 77 -1.79 -13.12 -6.36
C GLU A 77 -1.49 -12.27 -7.60
N LYS A 78 -2.15 -12.58 -8.72
CA LYS A 78 -2.05 -11.80 -9.94
C LYS A 78 -2.54 -10.36 -9.72
N PHE A 79 -3.64 -10.19 -8.98
CA PHE A 79 -4.13 -8.87 -8.59
C PHE A 79 -3.12 -8.14 -7.71
N ILE A 80 -2.61 -8.77 -6.65
CA ILE A 80 -1.66 -8.15 -5.72
C ILE A 80 -0.38 -7.71 -6.45
N ARG A 81 0.16 -8.54 -7.35
CA ARG A 81 1.33 -8.19 -8.16
C ARG A 81 1.07 -6.98 -9.05
N LYS A 82 -0.10 -6.90 -9.69
CA LYS A 82 -0.49 -5.73 -10.50
C LYS A 82 -0.66 -4.49 -9.63
N ALA A 83 -1.37 -4.58 -8.52
CA ALA A 83 -1.57 -3.48 -7.58
C ALA A 83 -0.23 -2.93 -7.05
N LYS A 84 0.72 -3.82 -6.72
CA LYS A 84 2.09 -3.43 -6.35
C LYS A 84 2.76 -2.61 -7.45
N ALA A 85 2.74 -3.09 -8.69
CA ALA A 85 3.38 -2.40 -9.82
C ALA A 85 2.71 -1.05 -10.12
N SER A 86 1.38 -0.96 -10.08
CA SER A 86 0.66 0.30 -10.26
C SER A 86 0.97 1.30 -9.15
N PHE A 87 1.03 0.84 -7.89
CA PHE A 87 1.41 1.66 -6.75
C PHE A 87 2.84 2.20 -6.89
N GLU A 88 3.79 1.35 -7.30
CA GLU A 88 5.18 1.75 -7.58
C GLU A 88 5.26 2.78 -8.70
N MET A 89 4.48 2.61 -9.77
CA MET A 89 4.38 3.60 -10.84
C MET A 89 3.85 4.94 -10.34
N CYS A 90 2.80 4.97 -9.51
CA CYS A 90 2.30 6.19 -8.89
C CYS A 90 3.38 6.89 -8.05
N LEU A 91 4.14 6.11 -7.26
CA LEU A 91 5.22 6.62 -6.42
C LEU A 91 6.34 7.23 -7.26
N THR A 92 6.83 6.51 -8.27
CA THR A 92 7.90 6.98 -9.17
C THR A 92 7.49 8.24 -9.93
N ASN A 93 6.26 8.28 -10.44
CA ASN A 93 5.77 9.42 -11.22
C ASN A 93 5.47 10.67 -10.36
N ALA A 94 5.28 10.51 -9.05
CA ALA A 94 5.09 11.63 -8.13
C ALA A 94 6.40 12.22 -7.61
N GLY A 95 7.51 11.49 -7.72
CA GLY A 95 8.81 11.92 -7.23
C GLY A 95 8.77 12.21 -5.73
N THR A 96 8.97 13.47 -5.35
CA THR A 96 8.97 13.91 -3.94
C THR A 96 7.69 14.65 -3.53
N ASP A 97 6.71 14.79 -4.43
CA ASP A 97 5.47 15.50 -4.16
C ASP A 97 4.38 14.55 -3.61
N PRO A 98 4.01 14.67 -2.32
CA PRO A 98 2.99 13.82 -1.72
C PRO A 98 1.59 14.07 -2.29
N ASN A 99 1.28 15.28 -2.76
CA ASN A 99 -0.02 15.60 -3.34
C ASN A 99 -0.15 14.96 -4.72
N ALA A 100 0.90 15.05 -5.54
CA ALA A 100 0.94 14.36 -6.83
C ALA A 100 0.83 12.83 -6.67
N PHE A 101 1.41 12.26 -5.61
CA PHE A 101 1.24 10.85 -5.29
C PHE A 101 -0.21 10.51 -4.96
N SER A 102 -0.84 11.29 -4.08
CA SER A 102 -2.24 11.10 -3.69
C SER A 102 -3.18 11.21 -4.88
N GLU A 103 -3.01 12.24 -5.71
CA GLU A 103 -3.81 12.47 -6.92
C GLU A 103 -3.69 11.29 -7.89
N LYS A 104 -2.47 10.82 -8.18
CA LYS A 104 -2.25 9.67 -9.07
C LYS A 104 -2.89 8.40 -8.53
N LEU A 105 -2.84 8.17 -7.21
CA LEU A 105 -3.46 7.01 -6.60
C LEU A 105 -4.99 7.07 -6.67
N MET A 106 -5.58 8.25 -6.45
CA MET A 106 -7.03 8.46 -6.58
C MET A 106 -7.50 8.31 -8.04
N ASN A 107 -6.78 8.88 -9.00
CA ASN A 107 -7.09 8.75 -10.42
C ASN A 107 -7.02 7.29 -10.89
N LEU A 108 -6.03 6.52 -10.39
CA LEU A 108 -5.94 5.09 -10.64
C LEU A 108 -7.17 4.34 -10.08
N ALA A 109 -7.62 4.70 -8.87
CA ALA A 109 -8.81 4.11 -8.28
C ALA A 109 -10.08 4.44 -9.08
N LEU A 110 -10.24 5.69 -9.51
CA LEU A 110 -11.38 6.12 -10.33
C LEU A 110 -11.45 5.37 -11.67
N HIS A 111 -10.31 5.22 -12.35
CA HIS A 111 -10.24 4.45 -13.61
C HIS A 111 -10.57 2.96 -13.41
N HIS A 112 -10.24 2.37 -12.26
CA HIS A 112 -10.55 0.96 -11.98
C HIS A 112 -11.92 0.73 -11.32
N PHE A 113 -12.54 1.77 -10.78
CA PHE A 113 -13.88 1.72 -10.18
C PHE A 113 -14.98 1.85 -11.24
N GLN A 114 -14.64 2.30 -12.46
CA GLN A 114 -15.54 2.21 -13.60
C GLN A 114 -15.66 0.73 -14.00
N ASP A 115 -16.85 0.16 -13.83
CA ASP A 115 -17.20 -1.17 -14.34
C ASP A 115 -17.33 -1.10 -15.88
N GLU A 116 -16.23 -0.81 -16.58
CA GLU A 116 -16.16 -0.77 -18.05
C GLU A 116 -16.12 -2.17 -18.68
N HIS A 117 -16.76 -3.13 -18.04
CA HIS A 117 -17.11 -4.42 -18.62
C HIS A 117 -18.63 -4.47 -18.84
N GLN A 118 -19.12 -3.55 -19.67
CA GLN A 118 -20.35 -3.74 -20.45
C GLN A 118 -20.02 -4.41 -21.79
#